data_AF-A0A2V7ISN7-F1
#
_entry.id   AF-A0A2V7ISN7-F1
#
_cell.length_a   1.000
_cell.length_b   1.000
_cell.length_c   1.000
_cell.angle_alpha   90.00
_cell.angle_beta   90.00
_cell.angle_gamma   90.00
#
_symmetry.space_group_name_H-M   'P 1'
#
loop_
_entity.id
_entity.type
_entity.pdbx_description
1 polymer ?
#
loop_
_entity_poly.entity_id
_entity_poly.type
_entity_poly.pdbx_seq_one_letter_code
_entity_poly.pdbx_strand_id
1 'polypeptide(L)'
;MERKEMDTALAGEPSVVAPGGGWAAQPGAIETAQACALVVYLRTRVETAAPRTATEGTRPLLMGEDPMDRMRQLLKEREPFYLKAHTQLDTERKTAEEVAREVVRLAQSSAGW
;
A
#
# COMPACT_ATOMS: atom_id res chain seq x y z
N MET A 1 -15.03 9.46 2.74
CA MET A 1 -15.64 8.11 2.57
C MET A 1 -14.63 7.05 2.95
N GLU A 2 -13.48 6.97 2.27
CA GLU A 2 -12.43 5.95 2.50
C GLU A 2 -11.94 5.85 3.97
N ARG A 3 -11.85 6.96 4.71
CA ARG A 3 -11.42 6.94 6.13
C ARG A 3 -12.38 6.16 7.02
N LYS A 4 -13.70 6.40 6.89
CA LYS A 4 -14.72 5.74 7.71
C LYS A 4 -14.81 4.23 7.43
N GLU A 5 -14.60 3.83 6.19
CA GLU A 5 -14.54 2.43 5.78
C GLU A 5 -13.31 1.74 6.38
N MET A 6 -12.15 2.39 6.33
CA MET A 6 -10.96 1.89 7.00
C MET A 6 -11.14 1.76 8.51
N ASP A 7 -11.68 2.79 9.17
CA ASP A 7 -11.92 2.75 10.62
C ASP A 7 -12.83 1.57 11.01
N THR A 8 -13.82 1.27 10.15
CA THR A 8 -14.71 0.11 10.33
C THR A 8 -13.96 -1.21 10.15
N ALA A 9 -13.10 -1.31 9.14
CA ALA A 9 -12.27 -2.49 8.90
C ALA A 9 -11.27 -2.74 10.05
N LEU A 10 -10.64 -1.68 10.56
CA LEU A 10 -9.68 -1.74 11.66
C LEU A 10 -10.34 -2.08 13.01
N ALA A 11 -11.63 -1.78 13.18
CA ALA A 11 -12.40 -2.13 14.37
C ALA A 11 -13.08 -3.52 14.30
N GLY A 12 -12.99 -4.20 13.16
CA GLY A 12 -13.62 -5.49 12.92
C GLY A 12 -12.80 -6.69 13.41
N GLU A 13 -13.14 -7.87 12.89
CA GLU A 13 -12.37 -9.09 13.14
C GLU A 13 -10.98 -9.03 12.48
N PRO A 14 -10.00 -9.83 12.98
CA PRO A 14 -8.68 -9.91 12.38
C PRO A 14 -8.74 -10.20 10.88
N SER A 15 -8.20 -9.29 10.08
CA SER A 15 -8.29 -9.35 8.62
C SER A 15 -7.07 -8.73 7.96
N VAL A 16 -6.88 -9.03 6.67
CA VAL A 16 -5.87 -8.37 5.83
C VAL A 16 -6.57 -7.33 4.96
N VAL A 17 -6.18 -6.06 5.13
CA VAL A 17 -6.77 -4.94 4.40
C VAL A 17 -5.76 -4.39 3.39
N ALA A 18 -6.17 -4.32 2.11
CA ALA A 18 -5.41 -3.67 1.04
C ALA A 18 -6.06 -2.32 0.70
N PRO A 19 -5.65 -1.20 1.32
CA PRO A 19 -6.23 0.10 1.04
C PRO A 19 -5.93 0.61 -0.36
N GLY A 20 -6.76 1.53 -0.85
CA GLY A 20 -6.40 2.37 -1.98
C GLY A 20 -5.17 3.22 -1.65
N GLY A 21 -4.25 3.40 -2.61
CA GLY A 21 -3.02 4.17 -2.37
C GLY A 21 -3.26 5.65 -1.99
N GLY A 22 -4.45 6.18 -2.24
CA GLY A 22 -4.84 7.53 -1.78
C GLY A 22 -5.09 7.63 -0.27
N TRP A 23 -5.58 6.57 0.38
CA TRP A 23 -5.85 6.55 1.82
C TRP A 23 -4.54 6.68 2.62
N ALA A 24 -3.54 5.88 2.26
CA ALA A 24 -2.25 5.85 2.94
C ALA A 24 -1.44 7.15 2.72
N ALA A 25 -1.79 7.93 1.70
CA ALA A 25 -1.18 9.23 1.38
C ALA A 25 -1.91 10.42 2.04
N GLN A 26 -2.54 10.20 3.19
CA GLN A 26 -3.19 11.25 3.96
C GLN A 26 -2.42 11.49 5.27
N PRO A 27 -2.29 12.75 5.73
CA PRO A 27 -1.72 13.03 7.03
C PRO A 27 -2.40 12.26 8.15
N GLY A 28 -1.61 11.57 8.97
CA GLY A 28 -2.05 10.83 10.15
C GLY A 28 -2.75 9.50 9.87
N ALA A 29 -3.00 9.11 8.62
CA ALA A 29 -3.75 7.89 8.31
C ALA A 29 -2.98 6.63 8.71
N ILE A 30 -1.70 6.55 8.35
CA ILE A 30 -0.84 5.43 8.73
C ILE A 30 -0.63 5.44 10.23
N GLU A 31 -0.28 6.59 10.81
CA GLU A 31 0.02 6.72 12.24
C GLU A 31 -1.16 6.28 13.12
N THR A 32 -2.39 6.65 12.75
CA THR A 32 -3.59 6.18 13.45
C THR A 32 -3.77 4.66 13.30
N ALA A 33 -3.58 4.11 12.10
CA ALA A 33 -3.72 2.67 11.88
C ALA A 33 -2.64 1.85 12.63
N GLN A 34 -1.45 2.42 12.83
CA GLN A 34 -0.37 1.74 13.54
C GLN A 34 -0.70 1.42 15.01
N ALA A 35 -1.67 2.12 15.61
CA ALA A 35 -2.11 1.85 16.97
C ALA A 35 -2.82 0.50 17.13
N CYS A 36 -3.39 -0.06 16.06
CA CYS A 36 -4.19 -1.29 16.11
C CYS A 36 -3.90 -2.30 14.99
N ALA A 37 -3.02 -1.99 14.04
CA ALA A 37 -2.69 -2.88 12.93
C ALA A 37 -1.20 -2.86 12.57
N LEU A 38 -0.71 -4.00 12.07
CA LEU A 38 0.57 -4.06 11.38
C LEU A 38 0.43 -3.44 9.98
N VAL A 39 1.12 -2.34 9.76
CA VAL A 39 1.15 -1.62 8.48
C VAL A 39 2.42 -1.98 7.72
N VAL A 40 2.28 -2.60 6.55
CA VAL A 40 3.39 -3.01 5.68
C VAL A 40 3.35 -2.21 4.38
N TYR A 41 4.42 -1.51 4.05
CA TYR A 41 4.56 -0.85 2.76
C TYR A 41 5.18 -1.81 1.74
N LEU A 42 4.39 -2.20 0.73
CA LEU A 42 4.86 -2.98 -0.42
C LEU A 42 5.54 -2.08 -1.46
N ARG A 43 6.86 -1.94 -1.35
CA ARG A 43 7.66 -1.08 -2.21
C ARG A 43 7.83 -1.72 -3.59
N THR A 44 7.46 -0.98 -4.62
CA THR A 44 7.52 -1.41 -6.03
C THR A 44 8.06 -0.25 -6.86
N ARG A 45 8.94 -0.53 -7.82
CA ARG A 45 9.42 0.48 -8.77
C ARG A 45 8.30 0.88 -9.72
N VAL A 46 8.32 2.12 -10.19
CA VAL A 46 7.33 2.62 -11.15
C VAL A 46 7.38 1.81 -12.45
N GLU A 47 8.58 1.44 -12.88
CA GLU A 47 8.82 0.61 -14.07
C GLU A 47 8.17 -0.79 -13.96
N THR A 48 8.05 -1.29 -12.73
CA THR A 48 7.41 -2.57 -12.42
C THR A 48 5.89 -2.41 -12.22
N ALA A 49 5.45 -1.30 -11.65
CA ALA A 49 4.04 -1.03 -11.33
C ALA A 49 3.23 -0.54 -12.54
N ALA A 50 3.81 0.30 -13.41
CA ALA A 50 3.11 0.90 -14.54
C ALA A 50 2.51 -0.16 -15.52
N PRO A 51 3.25 -1.21 -15.92
CA PRO A 51 2.68 -2.28 -16.75
C PRO A 51 1.53 -3.03 -16.08
N ARG A 52 1.55 -3.17 -14.74
CA ARG A 52 0.47 -3.82 -13.96
C ARG A 52 -0.80 -2.97 -13.89
N THR A 53 -0.68 -1.66 -14.14
CA THR A 53 -1.79 -0.70 -14.13
C THR A 53 -2.34 -0.38 -15.51
N ALA A 54 -1.71 -0.89 -16.58
CA ALA A 54 -2.07 -0.61 -17.97
C ALA A 54 -3.39 -1.26 -18.43
N THR A 55 -4.01 -2.10 -17.60
CA THR A 55 -5.33 -2.66 -17.90
C THR A 55 -6.40 -1.56 -17.84
N GLU A 56 -6.93 -1.19 -19.00
CA GLU A 56 -7.76 0.00 -19.21
C GLU A 56 -9.01 0.07 -18.30
N GLY A 57 -9.40 1.29 -17.92
CA GLY A 57 -10.72 1.62 -17.36
C GLY A 57 -10.83 1.74 -15.83
N THR A 58 -9.88 1.22 -15.04
CA THR A 58 -10.01 1.15 -13.57
C THR A 58 -9.16 2.14 -12.78
N ARG A 59 -8.34 2.97 -13.45
CA ARG A 59 -7.37 3.86 -12.79
C ARG A 59 -7.45 5.31 -13.30
N PRO A 60 -8.46 6.10 -12.87
CA PRO A 60 -8.69 7.46 -13.36
C PRO A 60 -7.48 8.41 -13.27
N LEU A 61 -6.65 8.25 -12.23
CA LEU A 61 -5.46 9.09 -12.02
C LEU A 61 -4.30 8.80 -12.98
N LEU A 62 -4.37 7.70 -13.73
CA LEU A 62 -3.35 7.28 -14.70
C LEU A 62 -3.89 7.34 -16.15
N MET A 63 -5.11 7.88 -16.34
CA MET A 63 -5.66 8.13 -17.66
C MET A 63 -5.07 9.43 -18.21
N GLY A 64 -4.24 9.35 -19.26
CA GLY A 64 -3.55 10.50 -19.85
C GLY A 64 -2.41 10.09 -20.78
N GLU A 65 -1.73 11.07 -21.36
CA GLU A 65 -0.68 10.85 -22.37
C GLU A 65 0.57 10.11 -21.83
N ASP A 66 0.94 10.30 -20.56
CA ASP A 66 2.08 9.61 -19.94
C ASP A 66 1.75 9.03 -18.55
N PRO A 67 1.22 7.79 -18.50
CA PRO A 67 0.92 7.10 -17.25
C PRO A 67 2.16 6.83 -16.38
N MET A 68 3.35 6.66 -16.98
CA MET A 68 4.57 6.39 -16.22
C MET A 68 5.02 7.63 -15.47
N ASP A 69 5.10 8.77 -16.14
CA ASP A 69 5.48 10.03 -15.50
C ASP A 69 4.47 10.46 -14.44
N ARG A 70 3.17 10.24 -14.70
CA ARG A 70 2.15 10.48 -13.69
C ARG A 70 2.33 9.58 -12.47
N MET A 71 2.66 8.30 -12.66
CA MET A 71 2.94 7.39 -11.56
C MET A 71 4.19 7.80 -10.78
N ARG A 72 5.25 8.29 -11.44
CA ARG A 72 6.45 8.83 -10.77
C ARG A 72 6.11 10.03 -9.88
N GLN A 73 5.32 10.98 -10.39
CA GLN A 73 4.87 12.14 -9.61
C GLN A 73 4.06 11.70 -8.39
N LEU A 74 3.08 10.82 -8.60
CA LEU A 74 2.26 10.28 -7.52
C LEU A 74 3.10 9.56 -6.47
N LEU A 75 4.08 8.74 -6.86
CA LEU A 75 4.96 8.09 -5.91
C LEU A 75 5.77 9.13 -5.11
N LYS A 76 6.37 10.12 -5.77
CA LYS A 76 7.14 11.19 -5.12
C LYS A 76 6.31 11.96 -4.08
N GLU A 77 5.05 12.24 -4.39
CA GLU A 77 4.12 12.93 -3.47
C GLU A 77 3.72 12.04 -2.28
N ARG A 78 3.54 10.74 -2.51
CA ARG A 78 2.93 9.82 -1.53
C ARG A 78 3.92 9.03 -0.69
N GLU A 79 5.12 8.78 -1.20
CA GLU A 79 6.16 7.99 -0.53
C GLU A 79 6.51 8.51 0.88
N PRO A 80 6.58 9.83 1.16
CA PRO A 80 6.80 10.33 2.52
C PRO A 80 5.76 9.85 3.54
N PHE A 81 4.53 9.55 3.10
CA PHE A 81 3.52 8.95 3.96
C PHE A 81 3.74 7.44 4.09
N TYR A 82 3.94 6.73 2.97
CA TYR A 82 4.15 5.28 2.96
C TYR A 82 5.35 4.84 3.81
N LEU A 83 6.41 5.66 3.85
CA LEU A 83 7.60 5.43 4.67
C LEU A 83 7.34 5.42 6.19
N LYS A 84 6.17 5.88 6.63
CA LYS A 84 5.76 5.84 8.04
C LYS A 84 5.27 4.46 8.48
N ALA A 85 5.08 3.51 7.56
CA ALA A 85 4.69 2.14 7.87
C ALA A 85 5.68 1.47 8.84
N HIS A 86 5.25 0.42 9.56
CA HIS A 86 6.12 -0.31 10.48
C HIS A 86 7.30 -0.97 9.78
N THR A 87 7.07 -1.44 8.55
CA THR A 87 8.09 -2.11 7.76
C THR A 87 7.83 -1.91 6.27
N GLN A 88 8.91 -2.05 5.50
CA GLN A 88 8.93 -1.91 4.05
C GLN A 88 9.39 -3.24 3.46
N LEU A 89 8.64 -3.73 2.49
CA LEU A 89 8.93 -4.97 1.78
C LEU A 89 9.13 -4.65 0.31
N ASP A 90 10.35 -4.89 -0.18
CA ASP A 90 10.67 -4.77 -1.59
C ASP A 90 10.05 -5.94 -2.37
N THR A 91 9.20 -5.61 -3.35
CA THR A 91 8.47 -6.59 -4.17
C THR A 91 9.17 -6.88 -5.51
N GLU A 92 10.31 -6.26 -5.78
CA GLU A 92 11.04 -6.46 -7.03
C GLU A 92 11.51 -7.90 -7.16
N ARG A 93 11.30 -8.48 -8.35
CA ARG A 93 11.65 -9.88 -8.69
C ARG A 93 10.98 -10.93 -7.79
N LYS A 94 9.90 -10.57 -7.08
CA LYS A 94 9.08 -11.51 -6.29
C LYS A 94 7.72 -11.70 -6.93
N THR A 95 7.24 -12.92 -6.87
CA THR A 95 5.85 -13.28 -7.14
C THR A 95 4.94 -12.79 -6.01
N ALA A 96 3.64 -12.68 -6.29
CA ALA A 96 2.66 -12.33 -5.25
C ALA A 96 2.66 -13.33 -4.09
N GLU A 97 2.92 -14.62 -4.36
CA GLU A 97 2.99 -15.65 -3.34
C GLU A 97 4.23 -15.51 -2.44
N GLU A 98 5.39 -15.17 -3.01
CA GLU A 98 6.60 -14.89 -2.22
C GLU A 98 6.43 -13.65 -1.33
N VAL A 99 5.83 -12.58 -1.88
CA VAL A 99 5.49 -11.38 -1.10
C VAL A 99 4.52 -11.73 0.04
N ALA A 100 3.46 -12.50 -0.24
CA ALA A 100 2.50 -12.90 0.79
C ALA A 100 3.17 -13.73 1.90
N ARG A 101 4.04 -14.68 1.55
CA ARG A 101 4.79 -15.47 2.54
C ARG A 101 5.70 -14.61 3.40
N GLU A 102 6.33 -13.58 2.83
CA GLU A 102 7.12 -12.61 3.59
C GLU A 102 6.27 -11.75 4.53
N VAL A 103 5.10 -11.28 4.09
CA VAL A 103 4.15 -10.56 4.93
C VAL A 103 3.69 -11.43 6.11
N VAL A 104 3.39 -12.71 5.88
CA VAL A 104 3.03 -13.66 6.96
C VAL A 104 4.17 -13.80 7.97
N ARG A 105 5.43 -13.95 7.51
CA ARG A 105 6.59 -14.00 8.42
C ARG A 105 6.77 -12.72 9.21
N LEU A 106 6.58 -11.56 8.59
CA LEU A 106 6.63 -10.27 9.27
C LEU A 106 5.52 -10.17 10.33
N ALA A 107 4.30 -10.59 10.01
CA ALA A 107 3.19 -10.61 10.95
C ALA A 107 3.47 -11.51 12.15
N GLN A 108 3.96 -12.73 11.92
CA GLN A 108 4.30 -13.69 12.98
C GLN A 108 5.47 -13.26 13.88
N SER A 109 6.37 -12.40 13.39
CA SER A 109 7.54 -11.93 14.15
C SER A 109 7.35 -10.57 14.82
N SER A 110 6.45 -9.74 14.29
CA SER A 110 6.20 -8.37 14.78
C SER A 110 5.01 -8.31 15.72
N ALA A 111 4.01 -9.16 15.51
CA ALA A 111 2.92 -9.31 16.44
C ALA A 111 3.41 -10.20 17.58
N GLY A 112 3.63 -9.62 18.76
CA GLY A 112 3.71 -10.41 20.01
C GLY A 112 2.35 -10.98 20.39
N TRP A 113 1.64 -11.58 19.42
CA TRP A 113 0.31 -12.19 19.53
C TRP A 113 0.46 -13.69 19.29
#